data_AF-A0A1J4W066-F1
#
_entry.id   AF-A0A1J4W066-F1
#
_cell.length_a   1.000
_cell.length_b   1.000
_cell.length_c   1.000
_cell.angle_alpha   90.00
_cell.angle_beta   90.00
_cell.angle_gamma   90.00
#
_symmetry.space_group_name_H-M   'P 1'
#
loop_
_entity.id
_entity.type
_entity.pdbx_description
1 polymer ?
#
loop_
_entity_poly.entity_id
_entity_poly.type
_entity_poly.pdbx_seq_one_letter_code
_entity_poly.pdbx_strand_id
1 'polypeptide(L)'
;MKLSLEQKSNLIKLSEKASDLLINIIDEDLPSVKQPTNRDLEFKKILAQIYQICPLLSDSYTLMYNHIQKQKIYPQDKYYKRLRKG
;
A
#
# COMPACT_ATOMS: atom_id res chain seq x y z
N MET A 1 -10.74 -18.81 11.45
CA MET A 1 -9.46 -18.43 12.08
C MET A 1 -9.76 -17.53 13.27
N LYS A 2 -9.41 -17.92 14.50
CA LYS A 2 -9.73 -17.12 15.70
C LYS A 2 -8.47 -16.38 16.15
N LEU A 3 -8.38 -15.10 15.77
CA LEU A 3 -7.25 -14.23 16.14
C LEU A 3 -7.30 -13.89 17.63
N SER A 4 -6.13 -13.86 18.28
CA SER A 4 -5.99 -13.34 19.64
C SER A 4 -6.30 -11.83 19.69
N LEU A 5 -6.61 -11.31 20.88
CA LEU A 5 -6.80 -9.87 21.08
C LEU A 5 -5.57 -9.06 20.67
N GLU A 6 -4.38 -9.56 21.00
CA GLU A 6 -3.11 -8.96 20.61
C GLU A 6 -2.92 -8.95 19.09
N GLN A 7 -3.19 -10.08 18.41
CA GLN A 7 -3.14 -10.17 16.95
C GLN A 7 -4.12 -9.20 16.29
N LYS A 8 -5.33 -9.05 16.82
CA LYS A 8 -6.32 -8.09 16.31
C LYS A 8 -5.86 -6.65 16.49
N SER A 9 -5.36 -6.30 17.68
CA SER A 9 -4.85 -4.94 17.94
C SER A 9 -3.65 -4.62 17.06
N ASN A 10 -2.72 -5.56 16.89
CA ASN A 10 -1.58 -5.40 16.01
C ASN A 10 -2.01 -5.28 14.54
N LEU A 11 -2.98 -6.09 14.10
CA LEU A 11 -3.52 -6.01 12.74
C LEU A 11 -4.12 -4.64 12.43
N ILE A 12 -4.85 -4.04 13.37
CA ILE A 12 -5.41 -2.68 13.22
C ILE A 12 -4.27 -1.67 13.03
N LYS A 13 -3.27 -1.68 13.93
CA LYS A 13 -2.11 -0.77 13.85
C LYS A 13 -1.31 -0.92 12.54
N LEU A 14 -1.11 -2.17 12.11
CA LEU A 14 -0.43 -2.44 10.84
C LEU A 14 -1.26 -1.97 9.65
N SER A 15 -2.58 -2.15 9.70
CA SER A 15 -3.50 -1.69 8.66
C SER A 15 -3.50 -0.17 8.54
N GLU A 16 -3.56 0.56 9.66
CA GLU A 16 -3.48 2.03 9.68
C GLU A 16 -2.16 2.52 9.06
N LYS A 17 -1.03 1.93 9.47
CA LYS A 17 0.28 2.24 8.86
C LYS A 17 0.33 1.93 7.37
N ALA A 18 -0.27 0.81 6.95
CA ALA A 18 -0.34 0.44 5.53
C ALA A 18 -1.15 1.48 4.74
N SER A 19 -2.32 1.89 5.23
CA SER A 19 -3.13 2.91 4.56
C SER A 19 -2.40 4.25 4.46
N ASP A 20 -1.73 4.69 5.53
CA ASP A 20 -0.99 5.95 5.54
C ASP A 20 0.18 5.91 4.55
N LEU A 21 0.97 4.82 4.56
CA LEU A 21 2.06 4.63 3.61
C LEU A 21 1.55 4.59 2.17
N LEU A 22 0.40 3.95 1.92
CA LEU A 22 -0.17 3.87 0.58
C LEU A 22 -0.60 5.24 0.04
N ILE A 23 -1.21 6.09 0.88
CA ILE A 23 -1.54 7.47 0.52
C ILE A 23 -0.27 8.25 0.19
N ASN A 24 0.75 8.16 1.05
CA ASN A 24 2.03 8.81 0.80
C ASN A 24 2.68 8.31 -0.51
N ILE A 25 2.59 7.01 -0.80
CA ILE A 25 3.04 6.43 -2.06
C ILE A 25 2.26 7.04 -3.21
N ILE A 26 0.94 7.23 -3.15
CA ILE A 26 0.16 7.87 -4.23
C ILE A 26 0.71 9.28 -4.53
N ASP A 27 0.97 10.06 -3.48
CA ASP A 27 1.40 11.45 -3.60
C ASP A 27 2.84 11.61 -4.07
N GLU A 28 3.71 10.62 -3.83
CA GLU A 28 5.09 10.65 -4.31
C GLU A 28 5.19 10.93 -5.81
N ASP A 29 5.93 11.99 -6.16
CA ASP A 29 6.47 12.16 -7.50
C ASP A 29 7.47 11.04 -7.75
N LEU A 30 7.06 10.04 -8.55
CA LEU A 30 7.98 8.97 -8.89
C LEU A 30 9.11 9.54 -9.74
N PRO A 31 10.37 9.21 -9.43
CA PRO A 31 11.45 9.46 -10.36
C PRO A 31 11.14 8.74 -11.69
N SER A 32 11.61 9.31 -12.79
CA SER A 32 11.44 8.77 -14.15
C SER A 32 11.98 7.34 -14.33
N VAL A 33 12.75 6.85 -13.35
CA VAL A 33 13.29 5.48 -13.31
C VAL A 33 12.42 4.63 -12.36
N LYS A 34 11.99 3.46 -12.82
CA LYS A 34 11.13 2.45 -12.14
C LYS A 34 11.73 1.84 -10.86
N GLN A 35 12.44 2.60 -10.03
CA GLN A 35 13.02 2.10 -8.80
C GLN A 35 12.02 2.21 -7.65
N PRO A 36 11.89 1.17 -6.81
CA PRO A 36 11.06 1.26 -5.62
C PRO A 36 11.61 2.32 -4.66
N THR A 37 10.74 3.17 -4.15
CA THR A 37 11.08 4.19 -3.15
C THR A 37 11.28 3.56 -1.77
N ASN A 38 11.85 4.32 -0.83
CA ASN A 38 11.93 3.88 0.57
C ASN A 38 10.54 3.57 1.14
N ARG A 39 9.50 4.32 0.72
CA ARG A 39 8.12 4.07 1.13
C ARG A 39 7.56 2.78 0.53
N ASP A 40 7.89 2.46 -0.72
CA ASP A 40 7.52 1.17 -1.33
C ASP A 40 8.14 -0.01 -0.56
N LEU A 41 9.41 0.12 -0.15
CA LEU A 41 10.10 -0.92 0.62
C LEU A 41 9.50 -1.08 2.02
N GLU A 42 9.17 0.02 2.70
CA GLU A 42 8.52 0.01 3.99
C GLU A 42 7.11 -0.60 3.91
N PHE A 43 6.33 -0.20 2.91
CA PHE A 43 4.99 -0.74 2.67
C PHE A 43 5.02 -2.25 2.48
N LYS A 44 5.95 -2.78 1.67
CA LYS A 44 6.14 -4.24 1.51
C LYS A 44 6.47 -4.96 2.81
N LYS A 45 7.28 -4.36 3.69
CA LYS A 45 7.58 -4.94 5.01
C LYS A 45 6.33 -5.00 5.89
N ILE A 46 5.50 -3.96 5.88
CA ILE A 46 4.23 -3.95 6.61
C ILE A 46 3.28 -5.01 6.05
N LEU A 47 3.17 -5.16 4.72
CA LEU A 47 2.35 -6.21 4.12
C LEU A 47 2.81 -7.62 4.54
N ALA A 48 4.11 -7.88 4.58
CA ALA A 48 4.64 -9.14 5.08
C ALA A 48 4.22 -9.42 6.53
N GLN A 49 4.18 -8.40 7.39
CA GLN A 49 3.69 -8.54 8.78
C GLN A 49 2.18 -8.77 8.84
N ILE A 50 1.40 -8.07 8.02
CA ILE A 50 -0.05 -8.28 7.91
C ILE A 50 -0.34 -9.71 7.42
N TYR A 51 0.42 -10.21 6.44
CA TYR A 51 0.24 -11.54 5.87
C TYR A 51 0.36 -12.66 6.93
N GLN A 52 1.27 -12.51 7.91
CA GLN A 52 1.41 -13.48 9.01
C GLN A 52 0.17 -13.57 9.90
N ILE A 53 -0.68 -12.53 9.93
CA ILE A 53 -1.87 -12.45 10.78
C ILE A 53 -3.14 -12.67 9.95
N CYS A 54 -3.26 -11.99 8.82
CA CYS A 54 -4.41 -11.98 7.93
C CYS A 54 -3.95 -11.91 6.45
N PRO A 55 -3.71 -13.07 5.81
CA PRO A 55 -3.28 -13.14 4.41
C PRO A 55 -4.20 -12.36 3.46
N LEU A 56 -5.52 -12.53 3.61
CA LEU A 56 -6.53 -11.89 2.77
C LEU A 56 -6.42 -10.36 2.74
N LEU A 57 -6.12 -9.75 3.89
CA LEU A 57 -5.96 -8.30 3.98
C LEU A 57 -4.65 -7.85 3.30
N SER A 58 -3.56 -8.59 3.49
CA SER A 58 -2.29 -8.32 2.80
C SER A 58 -2.42 -8.41 1.28
N ASP A 59 -3.15 -9.40 0.79
CA ASP A 59 -3.39 -9.58 -0.65
C ASP A 59 -4.23 -8.43 -1.21
N SER A 60 -5.23 -7.98 -0.47
CA SER A 60 -6.06 -6.82 -0.84
C SER A 60 -5.23 -5.54 -0.97
N TYR A 61 -4.36 -5.26 0.00
CA TYR A 61 -3.42 -4.15 -0.09
C TYR A 61 -2.43 -4.29 -1.25
N THR A 62 -1.96 -5.51 -1.53
CA THR A 62 -1.07 -5.80 -2.65
C THR A 62 -1.73 -5.47 -3.98
N LEU A 63 -3.00 -5.81 -4.16
CA LEU A 63 -3.78 -5.48 -5.36
C LEU A 63 -3.90 -3.96 -5.55
N MET A 64 -4.23 -3.23 -4.47
CA MET A 64 -4.32 -1.77 -4.50
C MET A 64 -2.98 -1.12 -4.86
N TYR A 65 -1.89 -1.54 -4.23
CA TYR A 65 -0.54 -1.05 -4.52
C TYR A 65 -0.13 -1.29 -5.97
N ASN A 66 -0.35 -2.50 -6.48
CA ASN A 66 -0.02 -2.83 -7.87
C ASN A 66 -0.82 -1.99 -8.87
N HIS A 67 -2.07 -1.67 -8.55
CA HIS A 67 -2.89 -0.78 -9.36
C HIS A 67 -2.31 0.65 -9.38
N ILE A 68 -1.96 1.21 -8.22
CA ILE A 68 -1.36 2.54 -8.09
C ILE A 68 -0.03 2.63 -8.86
N GLN A 69 0.84 1.64 -8.70
CA GLN A 69 2.13 1.58 -9.40
C GLN A 69 1.95 1.52 -10.93
N LYS A 70 0.99 0.74 -11.42
CA LYS A 70 0.66 0.73 -12.85
C LYS A 70 0.18 2.10 -13.33
N GLN A 71 -0.72 2.76 -12.60
CA GLN A 71 -1.23 4.08 -13.00
C GLN A 71 -0.13 5.15 -13.00
N LYS A 72 0.81 5.10 -12.06
CA LYS A 72 1.96 6.02 -12.04
C LYS A 72 2.89 5.86 -13.24
N ILE A 73 3.06 4.63 -13.75
CA ILE A 73 3.84 4.35 -14.97
C ILE A 73 3.11 4.83 -16.23
N TYR A 74 1.78 4.82 -16.23
CA TYR A 74 0.93 5.23 -17.36
C TYR A 74 0.06 6.45 -17.01
N PRO A 75 0.65 7.66 -16.85
CA PRO A 75 -0.03 8.85 -16.35
C PRO A 75 -1.10 9.44 -17.28
N GLN A 76 -1.32 8.84 -18.45
CA GLN A 76 -2.40 9.22 -19.38
C GLN A 76 -3.79 8.78 -18.88
N ASP A 77 -3.86 7.97 -17.82
CA ASP A 77 -5.10 7.54 -17.21
C ASP A 77 -5.85 8.74 -16.55
N LYS A 78 -7.10 8.95 -17.01
CA LYS A 78 -8.01 10.00 -16.51
C LYS A 78 -8.24 9.89 -15.00
N TYR A 79 -8.14 8.68 -14.43
CA TYR A 79 -8.33 8.44 -13.00
C TYR A 79 -7.14 8.92 -12.16
N TYR A 80 -5.90 8.74 -12.64
CA TYR A 80 -4.70 9.22 -11.93
C TYR A 80 -4.71 10.75 -11.77
N LYS A 81 -5.13 11.47 -12.81
CA LYS A 81 -5.30 12.93 -12.75
C LYS A 81 -6.36 13.39 -11.73
N ARG A 82 -7.34 12.55 -11.40
CA ARG A 82 -8.37 12.86 -10.38
C ARG A 82 -7.85 12.58 -8.97
N LEU A 83 -7.11 11.48 -8.78
CA LEU A 83 -6.52 11.10 -7.50
C LEU A 83 -5.56 12.17 -6.96
N ARG A 84 -4.79 12.83 -7.84
CA ARG A 84 -3.84 13.90 -7.45
C ARG A 84 -4.43 15.30 -7.30
N LYS A 85 -5.70 15.52 -7.61
CA LYS A 85 -6.36 16.83 -7.56
C LYS A 85 -7.23 17.03 -6.31
N GLY A 86 -7.05 16.19 -5.29
CA GLY A 86 -7.71 16.31 -3.99
C GLY A 86 -7.05 17.35 -3.10
#